data_AF-A0A161MIX7-F1
#
_entry.id   AF-A0A161MIX7-F1
#
_cell.length_a   1.000
_cell.length_b   1.000
_cell.length_c   1.000
_cell.angle_alpha   90.00
_cell.angle_beta   90.00
_cell.angle_gamma   90.00
#
_symmetry.space_group_name_H-M   'P 1'
#
loop_
_entity.id
_entity.type
_entity.pdbx_description
1 polymer ?
#
loop_
_entity_poly.entity_id
_entity_poly.type
_entity_poly.pdbx_seq_one_letter_code
_entity_poly.pdbx_strand_id
1 'polypeptide(L)'
;LLISNHLCDYERECRFVGEVISPVSQPWLAITSTAFTSTPAFMSYVGLDKPPVEPSSDDTNGQNRSQIMWCLDVILAVVKRCMWPSDPELAARGGFLVCTTSAGNPVYRNPATPHVLPLLPGLLALCQVLNGLIN
;
A
#
# COMPACT_ATOMS: atom_id res chain seq x y z
N LEU A 1 10.45 -8.77 -3.13
CA LEU A 1 9.57 -8.37 -4.25
C LEU A 1 10.24 -8.69 -5.58
N LEU A 2 11.31 -8.01 -5.98
CA LEU A 2 12.00 -8.34 -7.25
C LEU A 2 12.49 -9.79 -7.31
N ILE A 3 13.14 -10.27 -6.24
CA ILE A 3 13.60 -11.67 -6.15
C ILE A 3 12.41 -12.64 -6.14
N SER A 4 11.32 -12.31 -5.44
CA SER A 4 10.16 -13.19 -5.34
C SER A 4 9.47 -13.39 -6.69
N ASN A 5 9.48 -12.40 -7.59
CA ASN A 5 8.92 -12.55 -8.94
C ASN A 5 9.61 -13.65 -9.78
N HIS A 6 10.83 -14.06 -9.41
CA HIS A 6 11.54 -15.16 -10.08
C HIS A 6 11.08 -16.54 -9.61
N LEU A 7 10.18 -16.62 -8.61
CA LEU A 7 9.55 -17.88 -8.21
C LEU A 7 8.58 -18.36 -9.29
N CYS A 8 7.93 -17.45 -10.02
CA CYS A 8 6.94 -17.75 -11.04
C CYS A 8 5.82 -18.65 -10.50
N ASP A 9 5.43 -18.43 -9.24
CA ASP A 9 4.41 -19.18 -8.51
C ASP A 9 3.52 -18.20 -7.75
N TYR A 10 2.27 -18.06 -8.20
CA TYR A 10 1.34 -17.08 -7.66
C TYR A 10 1.12 -17.25 -6.14
N GLU A 11 0.94 -18.48 -5.65
CA GLU A 11 0.59 -18.71 -4.24
C GLU A 11 1.78 -18.42 -3.32
N ARG A 12 3.00 -18.78 -3.75
CA ARG A 12 4.23 -18.45 -3.01
C ARG A 12 4.49 -16.95 -2.98
N GLU A 13 4.36 -16.29 -4.13
CA GLU A 13 4.53 -14.84 -4.23
C GLU A 13 3.45 -14.10 -3.42
N CYS A 14 2.19 -14.54 -3.50
CA CYS A 14 1.08 -13.95 -2.75
C CYS A 14 1.31 -14.03 -1.25
N ARG A 15 1.75 -15.19 -0.74
CA ARG A 15 2.08 -15.36 0.68
C ARG A 15 3.22 -14.44 1.11
N PHE A 16 4.30 -14.41 0.33
CA PHE A 16 5.47 -13.56 0.61
C PHE A 16 5.09 -12.08 0.62
N VAL A 17 4.26 -11.62 -0.32
CA VAL A 17 3.77 -10.24 -0.33
C VAL A 17 2.95 -9.93 0.91
N GLY A 18 2.12 -10.87 1.37
CA GLY A 18 1.39 -10.77 2.62
C GLY A 18 2.30 -10.58 3.83
N GLU A 19 3.42 -11.30 3.89
CA GLU A 19 4.42 -11.15 4.96
C GLU A 19 5.11 -9.77 4.90
N VAL A 20 5.45 -9.28 3.71
CA VAL A 20 6.10 -7.98 3.51
C VAL A 20 5.20 -6.81 3.91
N ILE A 21 3.90 -6.89 3.62
CA ILE A 21 2.95 -5.80 3.86
C ILE A 21 2.32 -5.84 5.26
N SER A 22 2.29 -7.01 5.90
CA SER A 22 1.70 -7.22 7.24
C SER A 22 2.15 -6.18 8.28
N PRO A 23 3.43 -5.78 8.38
CA PRO A 23 3.89 -4.79 9.36
C PRO A 23 3.25 -3.41 9.20
N VAL A 24 2.78 -3.06 7.99
CA VAL A 24 2.17 -1.74 7.71
C VAL A 24 0.65 -1.78 7.61
N SER A 25 0.04 -2.95 7.40
CA SER A 25 -1.41 -3.07 7.18
C SER A 25 -2.25 -2.57 8.36
N GLN A 26 -1.97 -3.03 9.58
CA GLN A 26 -2.74 -2.61 10.76
C GLN A 26 -2.49 -1.14 11.14
N PRO A 27 -1.22 -0.65 11.18
CA PRO A 27 -0.97 0.77 11.38
C PRO A 27 -1.67 1.66 10.35
N TRP A 28 -1.64 1.28 9.07
CA TRP A 28 -2.31 2.03 8.01
C TRP A 28 -3.83 2.13 8.22
N LEU A 29 -4.48 1.02 8.57
CA LEU A 29 -5.92 0.99 8.86
C LEU A 29 -6.28 1.83 10.10
N ALA A 30 -5.44 1.82 11.13
CA ALA A 30 -5.63 2.63 12.34
C ALA A 30 -5.49 4.13 12.06
N ILE A 31 -4.51 4.53 11.25
CA ILE A 31 -4.36 5.92 10.81
C ILE A 31 -5.56 6.34 9.96
N THR A 32 -5.98 5.46 9.05
CA THR A 32 -7.12 5.73 8.16
C THR A 32 -8.41 6.00 8.94
N SER A 33 -8.70 5.19 9.96
CA SER A 33 -9.92 5.33 10.76
C SER A 33 -9.91 6.52 11.74
N THR A 34 -8.77 7.19 11.89
CA THR A 34 -8.59 8.30 12.85
C THR A 34 -8.17 9.58 12.13
N ALA A 35 -6.92 9.64 11.67
CA ALA A 35 -6.29 10.82 11.09
C ALA A 35 -6.88 11.22 9.73
N PHE A 36 -7.35 10.27 8.92
CA PHE A 36 -7.85 10.55 7.57
C PHE A 36 -9.36 10.81 7.50
N THR A 37 -10.01 11.00 8.64
CA THR A 37 -11.47 11.23 8.73
C THR A 37 -11.89 12.65 8.34
N SER A 38 -10.99 13.63 8.51
CA SER A 38 -11.22 15.04 8.15
C SER A 38 -9.91 15.81 8.06
N THR A 39 -9.90 16.94 7.36
CA THR A 39 -8.72 17.83 7.27
C THR A 39 -8.21 18.27 8.64
N PRO A 40 -9.06 18.73 9.60
CA PRO A 40 -8.57 19.11 10.93
C PRO A 40 -7.99 17.93 11.73
N ALA A 41 -8.60 16.74 11.64
CA ALA A 41 -8.06 15.54 12.29
C ALA A 41 -6.67 15.19 11.73
N PHE A 42 -6.51 15.28 10.41
CA PHE A 42 -5.22 15.08 9.75
C PHE A 42 -4.19 16.11 10.23
N MET A 43 -4.53 17.40 10.22
CA MET A 43 -3.65 18.48 10.68
C MET A 43 -3.15 18.22 12.11
N SER A 44 -4.05 17.83 13.01
CA SER A 44 -3.68 17.53 14.41
C SER A 44 -2.81 16.29 14.56
N TYR A 45 -3.05 15.28 13.72
CA TYR A 45 -2.25 14.06 13.66
C TYR A 45 -0.83 14.31 13.15
N VAL A 46 -0.66 15.16 12.13
CA VAL A 46 0.66 15.49 11.57
C VAL A 46 1.33 16.71 12.20
N GLY A 47 0.62 17.45 13.06
CA GLY A 47 1.14 18.58 13.84
C GLY A 47 1.18 19.91 13.09
N LEU A 48 0.33 20.09 12.08
CA LEU A 48 0.24 21.36 11.32
C LEU A 48 -0.45 22.49 12.11
N ASP A 49 -1.16 22.14 13.17
CA ASP A 49 -1.89 23.03 14.09
C ASP A 49 -1.16 23.26 15.42
N LYS A 50 0.09 22.80 15.54
CA LYS A 50 0.88 22.84 16.77
C LYS A 50 2.15 23.67 16.62
N PRO A 51 2.65 24.28 17.71
CA PRO A 51 3.95 24.94 17.68
C PRO A 51 5.07 23.91 17.45
N PRO A 52 6.22 24.32 16.90
CA PRO A 52 7.42 23.49 16.83
C PRO A 52 7.84 22.96 18.21
N VAL A 53 8.33 21.72 18.25
CA VAL A 53 8.80 21.06 19.47
C VAL A 53 10.32 20.90 19.43
N GLU A 54 10.98 21.26 20.53
CA GLU A 54 12.42 21.08 20.73
C GLU A 54 12.67 20.39 22.09
N PRO A 55 13.54 19.36 22.16
CA PRO A 55 14.28 18.76 21.05
C PRO A 55 13.37 17.95 20.11
N SER A 56 13.81 17.74 18.86
CA SER A 56 13.05 16.98 17.86
C SER A 56 12.69 15.53 18.27
N SER A 57 13.39 14.97 19.27
CA SER A 57 13.06 13.65 19.84
C SER A 57 11.68 13.61 20.49
N ASP A 58 11.17 14.76 20.92
CA ASP A 58 9.90 14.88 21.63
C ASP A 58 8.74 15.17 20.65
N ASP A 59 9.04 15.30 19.35
CA ASP A 59 8.07 15.52 18.28
C ASP A 59 7.30 14.22 17.95
N THR A 60 6.29 13.92 18.76
CA THR A 60 5.33 12.83 18.52
C THR A 60 4.68 12.96 17.13
N ASN A 61 4.40 14.18 16.68
CA ASN A 61 3.81 14.41 15.37
C ASN A 61 4.80 14.09 14.23
N GLY A 62 6.10 14.24 14.46
CA GLY A 62 7.18 13.79 13.57
C GLY A 62 7.22 12.28 13.39
N GLN A 63 6.98 11.54 14.47
CA GLN A 63 6.83 10.08 14.40
C GLN A 63 5.58 9.69 13.59
N ASN A 64 4.46 10.39 13.79
CA ASN A 64 3.24 10.19 13.02
C ASN A 64 3.43 10.42 11.51
N ARG A 65 4.13 11.51 11.12
CA ARG A 65 4.48 11.79 9.72
C ARG A 65 5.36 10.67 9.13
N SER A 66 6.37 10.23 9.89
CA SER A 66 7.26 9.14 9.50
C SER A 66 6.53 7.82 9.33
N GLN A 67 5.55 7.53 10.19
CA GLN A 67 4.71 6.34 10.10
C GLN A 67 3.85 6.32 8.82
N ILE A 68 3.24 7.46 8.45
CA ILE A 68 2.49 7.58 7.20
C ILE A 68 3.41 7.29 6.01
N MET A 69 4.59 7.91 5.97
CA MET A 69 5.55 7.74 4.89
C MET A 69 6.04 6.30 4.78
N TRP A 70 6.36 5.65 5.90
CA TRP A 70 6.77 4.25 5.90
C TRP A 70 5.69 3.33 5.35
N CYS A 71 4.42 3.51 5.78
CA CYS A 71 3.30 2.76 5.23
C CYS A 71 3.17 2.96 3.71
N LEU A 72 3.23 4.21 3.25
CA LEU A 72 3.16 4.54 1.83
C LEU A 72 4.30 3.93 1.01
N ASP A 73 5.53 3.99 1.51
CA ASP A 73 6.70 3.43 0.84
C ASP A 73 6.58 1.92 0.64
N VAL A 74 6.11 1.20 1.67
CA VAL A 74 5.89 -0.25 1.58
C VAL A 74 4.76 -0.58 0.60
N ILE A 75 3.61 0.11 0.71
CA ILE A 75 2.47 -0.10 -0.22
C ILE A 75 2.91 0.19 -1.66
N LEU A 76 3.61 1.30 -1.88
CA LEU A 76 4.11 1.71 -3.20
C LEU A 76 5.13 0.70 -3.74
N ALA A 77 6.04 0.20 -2.91
CA ALA A 77 7.01 -0.81 -3.30
C ALA A 77 6.32 -2.11 -3.74
N VAL A 78 5.32 -2.57 -2.99
CA VAL A 78 4.51 -3.75 -3.32
C VAL A 78 3.80 -3.56 -4.66
N VAL A 79 3.08 -2.44 -4.84
CA VAL A 79 2.35 -2.16 -6.09
C VAL A 79 3.29 -2.05 -7.29
N LYS A 80 4.43 -1.37 -7.15
CA LYS A 80 5.35 -1.13 -8.26
C LYS A 80 6.21 -2.33 -8.63
N ARG A 81 6.41 -3.30 -7.73
CA ARG A 81 7.42 -4.35 -7.90
C ARG A 81 6.86 -5.75 -7.98
N CYS A 82 5.63 -6.02 -7.53
CA CYS A 82 5.00 -7.32 -7.73
C CYS A 82 4.50 -7.46 -9.17
N MET A 83 4.97 -8.47 -9.88
CA MET A 83 4.59 -8.72 -11.28
C MET A 83 4.45 -10.21 -11.56
N TRP A 84 3.54 -10.56 -12.45
CA TRP A 84 3.49 -11.89 -13.05
C TRP A 84 4.61 -12.07 -14.10
N PRO A 85 4.96 -13.32 -14.47
CA PRO A 85 5.93 -13.60 -15.52
C PRO A 85 5.53 -13.01 -16.88
N SER A 86 6.49 -12.51 -17.66
CA SER A 86 6.24 -12.00 -19.01
C SER A 86 5.97 -13.09 -20.04
N ASP A 87 6.46 -14.30 -19.79
CA ASP A 87 6.18 -15.50 -20.60
C ASP A 87 4.75 -16.01 -20.29
N PRO A 88 3.84 -16.06 -21.29
CA PRO A 88 2.46 -16.51 -21.08
C PRO A 88 2.33 -17.94 -20.58
N GLU A 89 3.20 -18.87 -21.01
CA GLU A 89 3.15 -20.27 -20.57
C GLU A 89 3.58 -20.41 -19.11
N LEU A 90 4.62 -19.67 -18.71
CA LEU A 90 5.03 -19.60 -17.31
C LEU A 90 3.96 -18.94 -16.44
N ALA A 91 3.35 -17.85 -16.90
CA ALA A 91 2.27 -17.19 -16.18
C ALA A 91 1.05 -18.11 -16.02
N ALA A 92 0.70 -18.90 -17.04
CA ALA A 92 -0.37 -19.88 -16.95
C ALA A 92 -0.04 -21.02 -15.96
N ARG A 93 1.13 -21.65 -16.10
CA ARG A 93 1.58 -22.75 -15.23
C ARG A 93 1.79 -22.31 -13.78
N GLY A 94 2.23 -21.07 -13.56
CA GLY A 94 2.42 -20.46 -12.25
C GLY A 94 1.13 -19.99 -11.57
N GLY A 95 -0.03 -20.14 -12.23
CA GLY A 95 -1.33 -19.79 -11.65
C GLY A 95 -1.64 -18.29 -11.66
N PHE A 96 -1.01 -17.50 -12.54
CA PHE A 96 -1.29 -16.07 -12.70
C PHE A 96 -2.40 -15.81 -13.71
N LEU A 97 -2.59 -16.69 -14.70
CA LEU A 97 -3.70 -16.59 -15.66
C LEU A 97 -5.02 -16.98 -14.99
N VAL A 98 -6.00 -16.07 -14.98
CA VAL A 98 -7.33 -16.31 -14.42
C VAL A 98 -8.29 -16.84 -15.48
N CYS A 99 -8.34 -16.14 -16.61
CA CYS A 99 -9.19 -16.49 -17.74
C CYS A 99 -8.70 -15.77 -19.02
N THR A 100 -9.42 -15.97 -20.11
CA THR A 100 -9.27 -15.19 -21.34
C THR A 100 -10.56 -14.42 -21.62
N THR A 101 -10.43 -13.24 -22.22
CA THR A 101 -11.57 -12.46 -22.73
C THR A 101 -12.17 -13.15 -23.98
N SER A 102 -13.35 -12.69 -24.42
CA SER A 102 -13.99 -13.18 -25.66
C SER A 102 -13.13 -12.99 -26.92
N ALA A 103 -12.24 -12.00 -26.92
CA ALA A 103 -11.27 -11.75 -27.99
C ALA A 103 -9.98 -12.60 -27.86
N GLY A 104 -9.89 -13.48 -26.85
CA GLY A 104 -8.72 -14.32 -26.60
C GLY A 104 -7.60 -13.67 -25.78
N ASN A 105 -7.76 -12.40 -25.35
CA ASN A 105 -6.73 -11.73 -24.54
C ASN A 105 -6.67 -12.33 -23.12
N PRO A 106 -5.47 -12.59 -22.56
CA PRO A 106 -5.33 -13.14 -21.21
C PRO A 106 -5.69 -12.12 -20.13
N VAL A 107 -6.29 -12.59 -19.05
CA VAL A 107 -6.56 -11.83 -17.84
C VAL A 107 -5.72 -12.41 -16.70
N TYR A 108 -4.78 -11.62 -16.19
CA TYR A 108 -3.88 -12.02 -15.11
C TYR A 108 -4.32 -11.48 -13.76
N ARG A 109 -3.91 -12.17 -12.69
CA ARG A 109 -4.01 -11.70 -11.30
C ARG A 109 -2.63 -11.33 -10.76
N ASN A 110 -2.57 -10.24 -9.99
CA ASN A 110 -1.34 -9.81 -9.31
C ASN A 110 -1.32 -10.38 -7.88
N PRO A 111 -0.19 -11.00 -7.43
CA PRO A 111 -0.05 -11.49 -6.06
C PRO A 111 -0.25 -10.44 -4.96
N ALA A 112 -0.07 -9.16 -5.27
CA ALA A 112 -0.28 -8.05 -4.34
C ALA A 112 -1.74 -7.65 -4.16
N THR A 113 -2.62 -7.93 -5.13
CA THR A 113 -4.01 -7.47 -5.13
C THR A 113 -4.77 -7.76 -3.84
N PRO A 114 -4.80 -9.00 -3.29
CA PRO A 114 -5.58 -9.29 -2.09
C PRO A 114 -5.10 -8.53 -0.84
N HIS A 115 -3.85 -8.09 -0.82
CA HIS A 115 -3.25 -7.41 0.33
C HIS A 115 -3.30 -5.89 0.23
N VAL A 116 -3.21 -5.34 -0.99
CA VAL A 116 -3.26 -3.89 -1.22
C VAL A 116 -4.70 -3.39 -1.29
N LEU A 117 -5.63 -4.18 -1.85
CA LEU A 117 -7.02 -3.74 -2.05
C LEU A 117 -7.71 -3.29 -0.75
N PRO A 118 -7.54 -3.97 0.40
CA PRO A 118 -8.08 -3.51 1.68
C PRO A 118 -7.51 -2.15 2.17
N LEU A 119 -6.33 -1.75 1.70
CA LEU A 119 -5.66 -0.51 2.10
C LEU A 119 -6.03 0.69 1.21
N LEU A 120 -6.64 0.42 0.04
CA LEU A 120 -7.00 1.42 -0.96
C LEU A 120 -7.95 2.52 -0.43
N PRO A 121 -8.97 2.22 0.40
CA PRO A 121 -9.80 3.28 0.99
C PRO A 121 -8.99 4.31 1.78
N GLY A 122 -7.95 3.87 2.49
CA GLY A 122 -7.04 4.75 3.22
C GLY A 122 -6.22 5.65 2.31
N LEU A 123 -5.80 5.15 1.13
CA LEU A 123 -5.08 5.97 0.14
C LEU A 123 -5.98 7.08 -0.40
N LEU A 124 -7.24 6.76 -0.69
CA LEU A 124 -8.23 7.73 -1.16
C LEU A 124 -8.57 8.76 -0.08
N ALA A 125 -8.73 8.31 1.18
CA ALA A 125 -8.99 9.19 2.31
C ALA A 125 -7.81 10.15 2.56
N LEU A 126 -6.56 9.67 2.45
CA LEU A 126 -5.37 10.52 2.54
C LEU A 126 -5.38 11.59 1.43
N CYS A 127 -5.63 11.20 0.17
CA CYS A 127 -5.74 12.17 -0.93
C CYS A 127 -6.82 13.23 -0.65
N GLN A 128 -7.96 12.83 -0.10
CA GLN A 128 -9.05 13.75 0.24
C GLN A 128 -8.65 14.77 1.31
N VAL A 129 -8.04 14.33 2.42
CA VAL A 129 -7.63 15.26 3.49
C VAL A 129 -6.47 16.16 3.04
N LEU A 130 -5.56 15.66 2.20
CA LEU A 130 -4.48 16.48 1.62
C LEU A 130 -5.03 17.56 0.68
N ASN A 131 -5.97 17.21 -0.20
CA ASN A 131 -6.63 18.19 -1.06
C ASN A 131 -7.41 19.23 -0.23
N GLY A 132 -7.98 18.81 0.89
CA GLY A 132 -8.65 19.69 1.83
C GLY A 132 -7.75 20.72 2.52
N LEU A 133 -6.42 20.58 2.48
CA LEU A 133 -5.48 21.59 3.01
C LEU A 133 -5.26 22.76 2.06
N ILE A 134 -5.60 22.59 0.77
CA ILE A 134 -5.36 23.57 -0.29
C ILE A 134 -6.63 24.41 -0.55
N ASN A 135 -7.79 23.93 -0.10
CA ASN A 135 -9.08 24.62 -0.19
C ASN A 135 -9.36 25.42 1.07
#